data_AF-A0A645GJ45-F1
#
_entry.id   AF-A0A645GJ45-F1
#
_cell.length_a   1.000
_cell.length_b   1.000
_cell.length_c   1.000
_cell.angle_alpha   90.00
_cell.angle_beta   90.00
_cell.angle_gamma   90.00
#
_symmetry.space_group_name_H-M   'P 1'
#
loop_
_entity.id
_entity.type
_entity.pdbx_description
1 polymer ?
#
loop_
_entity_poly.entity_id
_entity_poly.type
_entity_poly.pdbx_seq_one_letter_code
_entity_poly.pdbx_strand_id
1 'polypeptide(L)'
;MPAYTDLDVNQHVNNTKYADWLCDALGIETLRENCIKSICINYEQEVRPGQEASLRMKKNGQEFSLYGFHGEQRCFAVSGTLMPR
;
A
#
# COMPACT_ATOMS: atom_id res chain seq x y z
N MET A 1 1.66 -13.08 -4.93
CA MET A 1 0.31 -13.64 -4.76
C MET A 1 -0.04 -13.60 -3.27
N PRO A 2 -1.25 -13.16 -2.87
CA PRO A 2 -1.63 -13.11 -1.45
C PRO A 2 -1.72 -14.53 -0.85
N ALA A 3 -1.18 -14.73 0.35
CA ALA A 3 -1.21 -15.97 1.13
C ALA A 3 -2.37 -15.98 2.16
N TYR A 4 -2.69 -17.13 2.76
CA TYR A 4 -3.78 -17.27 3.75
C TYR A 4 -3.65 -16.30 4.94
N THR A 5 -2.43 -15.91 5.32
CA THR A 5 -2.14 -14.92 6.37
C THR A 5 -2.45 -13.47 5.98
N ASP A 6 -2.70 -13.21 4.70
CA ASP A 6 -2.97 -11.87 4.17
C ASP A 6 -4.45 -11.50 4.26
N LEU A 7 -5.28 -12.42 4.73
CA LEU A 7 -6.74 -12.28 4.82
C LEU A 7 -7.16 -12.00 6.26
N ASP A 8 -8.05 -11.02 6.43
CA ASP A 8 -8.74 -10.80 7.69
C ASP A 8 -9.91 -11.79 7.87
N VAL A 9 -10.57 -11.73 9.02
CA VAL A 9 -11.68 -12.61 9.40
C VAL A 9 -12.88 -12.51 8.43
N ASN A 10 -12.94 -11.47 7.61
CA ASN A 10 -13.98 -11.25 6.61
C ASN A 10 -13.57 -11.72 5.20
N GLN A 11 -12.41 -12.39 5.04
CA GLN A 11 -11.81 -12.79 3.76
C GLN A 11 -11.35 -11.61 2.89
N HIS A 12 -11.19 -10.41 3.46
CA HIS A 12 -10.60 -9.27 2.75
C HIS A 12 -9.08 -9.25 2.96
N VAL A 13 -8.35 -8.67 2.01
CA VAL A 13 -6.93 -8.36 2.22
C VAL A 13 -6.84 -7.43 3.44
N ASN A 14 -6.15 -7.86 4.47
CA ASN A 14 -6.04 -7.14 5.73
C ASN A 14 -5.44 -5.75 5.48
N ASN A 15 -5.96 -4.71 6.15
CA ASN A 15 -5.39 -3.35 6.17
C ASN A 15 -3.86 -3.34 6.36
N THR A 16 -3.33 -4.32 7.11
CA THR A 16 -1.89 -4.52 7.32
C THR A 16 -1.11 -4.78 6.03
N LYS A 17 -1.68 -5.46 5.01
CA LYS A 17 -0.97 -5.73 3.75
C LYS A 17 -0.78 -4.52 2.86
N TYR A 18 -1.71 -3.59 2.89
CA TYR A 18 -1.53 -2.31 2.22
C TYR A 18 -0.40 -1.50 2.85
N ALA A 19 -0.22 -1.60 4.17
CA ALA A 19 0.90 -0.99 4.88
C ALA A 19 2.23 -1.70 4.56
N ASP A 20 2.26 -3.03 4.47
CA ASP A 20 3.45 -3.77 4.04
C ASP A 20 3.88 -3.36 2.62
N TRP A 21 2.96 -3.37 1.65
CA TRP A 21 3.24 -2.94 0.29
C TRP A 21 3.70 -1.48 0.21
N LEU A 22 3.14 -0.61 1.07
CA LEU A 22 3.59 0.77 1.19
C LEU A 22 5.04 0.84 1.68
N CYS A 23 5.37 0.12 2.75
CA CYS A 23 6.71 0.10 3.32
C CYS A 23 7.74 -0.44 2.32
N ASP A 24 7.42 -1.55 1.64
CA ASP A 24 8.27 -2.14 0.59
C ASP A 24 8.50 -1.15 -0.56
N ALA A 25 7.45 -0.44 -0.98
CA ALA A 25 7.54 0.54 -2.06
C ALA A 25 8.25 1.86 -1.66
N LEU A 26 8.19 2.27 -0.40
CA LEU A 26 8.94 3.43 0.12
C LEU A 26 10.45 3.14 0.24
N GLY A 27 10.79 1.87 0.51
CA GLY A 27 12.15 1.40 0.65
C GLY A 27 12.80 1.77 1.99
N ILE A 28 13.79 0.96 2.38
CA ILE A 28 14.45 1.05 3.69
C ILE A 28 15.17 2.39 3.92
N GLU A 29 15.75 3.00 2.88
CA GLU A 29 16.48 4.27 3.00
C GLU A 29 15.52 5.42 3.36
N THR A 30 14.35 5.50 2.71
CA THR A 30 13.32 6.49 3.06
C THR A 30 12.87 6.33 4.51
N LEU A 31 12.64 5.10 4.95
CA LEU A 31 12.12 4.77 6.29
C LEU A 31 13.19 4.87 7.39
N ARG A 32 14.48 4.91 7.03
CA ARG A 32 15.59 5.18 7.95
C ARG A 32 15.66 6.66 8.31
N GLU A 33 15.39 7.53 7.35
CA GLU A 33 15.46 8.99 7.52
C GLU A 33 14.13 9.61 7.98
N ASN A 34 13.01 8.92 7.72
CA ASN A 34 11.67 9.44 7.97
C ASN A 34 10.78 8.41 8.67
N CYS A 35 9.78 8.91 9.40
CA CYS A 35 8.65 8.14 9.91
C CYS A 35 7.40 8.46 9.10
N ILE A 36 6.45 7.52 9.03
CA ILE A 36 5.15 7.79 8.43
C ILE A 36 4.34 8.62 9.43
N LYS A 37 3.95 9.83 9.03
CA LYS A 37 3.16 10.77 9.84
C LYS A 37 1.66 10.52 9.69
N SER A 38 1.21 10.23 8.46
CA SER A 38 -0.18 9.92 8.17
C SER A 38 -0.30 8.94 7.03
N ILE A 39 -1.35 8.11 7.08
CA ILE A 39 -1.76 7.20 6.01
C ILE A 39 -3.27 7.32 5.84
N CYS A 40 -3.72 7.39 4.60
CA CYS A 40 -5.10 7.23 4.18
C CYS A 40 -5.16 6.09 3.16
N ILE A 41 -6.08 5.14 3.34
CA ILE A 41 -6.26 4.02 2.43
C ILE A 41 -7.67 4.10 1.86
N ASN A 42 -7.75 4.18 0.54
CA ASN A 42 -8.99 4.17 -0.22
C ASN A 42 -9.14 2.80 -0.90
N TYR A 43 -10.17 2.06 -0.49
CA TYR A 43 -10.57 0.80 -1.09
C TYR A 43 -11.58 1.08 -2.20
N GLU A 44 -11.18 0.87 -3.46
CA GLU A 44 -12.07 1.07 -4.61
C GLU A 44 -12.68 -0.26 -5.05
N GLN A 45 -11.85 -1.31 -5.10
CA GLN A 45 -12.26 -2.68 -5.40
C GLN A 45 -11.44 -3.69 -4.61
N GLU A 46 -12.10 -4.77 -4.19
CA GLU A 46 -11.46 -5.89 -3.52
C GLU A 46 -10.42 -6.55 -4.42
N VAL A 47 -9.18 -6.64 -3.92
CA VAL A 47 -8.14 -7.48 -4.50
C VAL A 47 -8.36 -8.90 -3.98
N ARG A 48 -8.72 -9.83 -4.85
CA ARG A 48 -9.02 -11.22 -4.46
C ARG A 48 -7.74 -12.07 -4.37
N PRO A 49 -7.73 -13.11 -3.52
CA PRO A 49 -6.65 -14.10 -3.51
C PRO A 49 -6.38 -14.64 -4.92
N GLY A 50 -5.10 -14.72 -5.28
CA GLY A 50 -4.65 -15.21 -6.60
C GLY A 50 -4.66 -14.17 -7.72
N GLN A 51 -5.12 -12.94 -7.50
CA GLN A 51 -4.98 -11.86 -8.48
C GLN A 51 -3.59 -11.22 -8.40
N GLU A 52 -2.98 -10.99 -9.56
CA GLU A 52 -1.80 -10.15 -9.66
C GLU A 52 -2.21 -8.68 -9.60
N ALA A 53 -1.57 -7.93 -8.71
CA ALA A 53 -1.73 -6.50 -8.57
C ALA A 53 -0.42 -5.80 -8.95
N SER A 54 -0.48 -4.88 -9.90
CA SER A 54 0.63 -3.99 -10.24
C SER A 54 0.65 -2.80 -9.31
N LEU A 55 1.79 -2.51 -8.70
CA LEU A 55 1.97 -1.38 -7.80
C LEU A 55 2.65 -0.21 -8.52
N ARG A 56 2.11 1.00 -8.33
CA ARG A 56 2.73 2.25 -8.81
C ARG A 56 2.87 3.22 -7.66
N MET A 57 4.11 3.56 -7.31
CA MET A 57 4.45 4.51 -6.25
C MET A 57 4.82 5.86 -6.85
N LYS A 58 4.39 6.94 -6.19
CA LYS A 58 4.87 8.30 -6.40
C LYS A 58 5.24 8.88 -5.04
N LYS A 59 6.42 9.50 -4.96
CA LYS A 59 6.88 10.24 -3.79
C LYS A 59 7.32 11.62 -4.23
N ASN A 60 6.88 12.66 -3.51
CA ASN A 60 7.30 14.04 -3.73
C ASN A 60 7.62 14.70 -2.39
N GLY A 61 8.91 14.83 -2.07
CA GLY A 61 9.36 15.28 -0.76
C GLY A 61 8.83 14.38 0.35
N GLN A 62 7.98 14.95 1.21
CA GLN A 62 7.34 14.26 2.34
C GLN A 62 6.00 13.61 1.96
N GLU A 63 5.46 13.85 0.77
CA GLU A 63 4.21 13.23 0.35
C GLU A 63 4.47 11.93 -0.42
N PHE A 64 3.58 10.94 -0.23
CA PHE A 64 3.61 9.71 -1.01
C PHE A 64 2.21 9.27 -1.44
N SER A 65 2.16 8.52 -2.53
CA SER A 65 0.98 7.80 -2.99
C SER A 65 1.37 6.48 -3.64
N LEU A 66 0.72 5.40 -3.21
CA LEU A 66 0.84 4.06 -3.76
C LEU A 66 -0.52 3.66 -4.35
N TYR A 67 -0.51 3.18 -5.58
CA TYR A 67 -1.71 2.71 -6.27
C TYR A 67 -1.56 1.24 -6.63
N GLY A 68 -2.59 0.45 -6.37
CA GLY A 68 -2.68 -0.92 -6.85
C GLY A 68 -3.64 -1.04 -8.02
N PHE A 69 -3.20 -1.75 -9.07
CA PHE A 69 -3.96 -2.00 -10.28
C PHE A 69 -4.11 -3.49 -10.55
N HIS A 70 -5.30 -3.90 -10.99
CA HIS A 70 -5.53 -5.19 -11.61
C HIS A 70 -5.81 -4.96 -13.11
N GLY A 71 -4.84 -5.27 -13.96
CA GLY A 71 -4.84 -4.78 -15.35
C GLY A 71 -4.77 -3.25 -15.39
N GLU A 72 -5.72 -2.61 -16.07
CA GLU A 72 -5.84 -1.14 -16.14
C GLU A 72 -6.72 -0.54 -15.02
N GLN A 73 -7.40 -1.40 -14.25
CA GLN A 73 -8.35 -0.97 -13.24
C GLN A 73 -7.65 -0.72 -11.91
N ARG A 74 -7.87 0.46 -11.33
CA ARG A 74 -7.39 0.77 -9.99
C ARG A 74 -8.25 0.07 -8.95
N CYS A 75 -7.61 -0.67 -8.03
CA CYS A 75 -8.28 -1.39 -6.96
C CYS A 75 -8.16 -0.66 -5.61
N PHE A 76 -7.03 0.01 -5.39
CA PHE A 76 -6.83 0.78 -4.16
C PHE A 76 -5.84 1.93 -4.37
N ALA A 77 -5.90 2.89 -3.45
CA ALA A 77 -4.92 3.94 -3.31
C ALA A 77 -4.54 4.13 -1.84
N VAL A 78 -3.25 4.17 -1.55
CA VAL A 78 -2.69 4.56 -0.26
C VAL A 78 -2.02 5.92 -0.46
N SER A 79 -2.32 6.91 0.37
CA SER A 79 -1.65 8.21 0.34
C SER A 79 -1.30 8.66 1.74
N GLY A 80 -0.37 9.59 1.85
CA GLY A 80 0.05 10.05 3.15
C GLY A 80 1.23 10.98 3.14
N THR A 81 1.71 11.24 4.35
CA THR A 81 2.87 12.10 4.58
C THR A 81 3.90 11.41 5.46
N LEU A 82 5.16 11.73 5.20
CA LEU A 82 6.32 11.40 6.01
C LEU A 82 6.64 12.59 6.91
N MET A 83 7.32 12.32 8.00
CA MET A 83 8.01 13.33 8.80
C MET A 83 9.45 12.88 9.03
N PRO A 84 10.43 13.81 9.06
CA PRO A 84 11.78 13.49 9.48
C PRO A 84 11.79 12.84 10.87
N ARG A 85 12.71 11.90 11.09
CA ARG A 85 12.97 11.34 12.41
C ARG A 85 13.65 12.33 13.35
#